data_AF-A0A806U9M5-F1
#
_entry.id   AF-A0A806U9M5-F1
#
_cell.length_a   1.000
_cell.length_b   1.000
_cell.length_c   1.000
_cell.angle_alpha   90.00
_cell.angle_beta   90.00
_cell.angle_gamma   90.00
#
_symmetry.space_group_name_H-M   'P 1'
#
loop_
_entity.id
_entity.type
_entity.pdbx_description
1 polymer ?
#
loop_
_entity_poly.entity_id
_entity_poly.type
_entity_poly.pdbx_seq_one_letter_code
_entity_poly.pdbx_strand_id
1 'polypeptide(L)'
;MTAKHPLHYHFGEVTELFHYIYEVCETAGIYIDWSGTAQTVQLYRSKESFLSGERYIGAIQYEGSNQFQKRWPSTVSLRFRRANLSFILKYCLEQIEDYRKDTNKEPFINPNAESIAFKFTSLTDETKQVISKIKEVLCIANYV
;
A
#
# COMPACT_ATOMS: atom_id res chain seq x y z
N MET A 1 1.29 -10.64 23.79
CA MET A 1 2.24 -10.90 22.68
C MET A 1 2.44 -9.61 21.93
N THR A 2 3.65 -9.05 21.92
CA THR A 2 4.00 -7.90 21.09
C THR A 2 3.94 -8.33 19.63
N ALA A 3 3.19 -7.60 18.80
CA ALA A 3 3.14 -7.89 17.36
C ALA A 3 4.55 -7.74 16.76
N LYS A 4 4.90 -8.58 15.78
CA LYS A 4 6.13 -8.42 15.00
C LYS A 4 5.89 -7.42 13.86
N HIS A 5 6.93 -6.69 13.47
CA HIS A 5 6.89 -5.83 12.29
C HIS A 5 6.51 -6.67 11.05
N PRO A 6 5.64 -6.18 10.15
CA PRO A 6 5.21 -6.91 8.95
C PRO A 6 6.37 -7.47 8.11
N LEU A 7 7.48 -6.74 8.01
CA LEU A 7 8.68 -7.18 7.28
C LEU A 7 9.35 -8.44 7.85
N HIS A 8 9.09 -8.81 9.11
CA HIS A 8 9.73 -9.97 9.75
C HIS A 8 8.95 -11.29 9.59
N TYR A 9 7.89 -11.30 8.78
CA TYR A 9 7.14 -12.52 8.47
C TYR A 9 7.63 -13.19 7.19
N HIS A 10 7.52 -14.52 7.14
CA HIS A 10 7.92 -15.35 6.00
C HIS A 10 6.72 -16.17 5.50
N PHE A 11 6.05 -15.69 4.46
CA PHE A 11 4.87 -16.29 3.83
C PHE A 11 5.12 -16.65 2.35
N GLY A 12 6.38 -16.87 1.98
CA GLY A 12 6.80 -17.11 0.59
C GLY A 12 6.66 -15.85 -0.28
N GLU A 13 6.16 -16.03 -1.50
CA GLU A 13 6.03 -14.95 -2.51
C GLU A 13 5.25 -13.73 -2.00
N VAL A 14 4.25 -13.93 -1.13
CA VAL A 14 3.47 -12.82 -0.55
C VAL A 14 4.35 -11.92 0.34
N THR A 15 5.37 -12.49 1.00
CA THR A 15 6.37 -11.69 1.73
C THR A 15 7.23 -10.89 0.77
N GLU A 16 7.73 -11.52 -0.29
CA GLU A 16 8.57 -10.86 -1.30
C GLU A 16 7.84 -9.69 -1.96
N LEU A 17 6.55 -9.87 -2.27
CA LEU A 17 5.69 -8.82 -2.79
C LEU A 17 5.52 -7.65 -1.81
N PHE A 18 5.38 -7.94 -0.50
CA PHE A 18 5.29 -6.88 0.52
C PHE A 18 6.61 -6.11 0.61
N HIS A 19 7.74 -6.80 0.65
CA HIS A 19 9.07 -6.19 0.69
C HIS A 19 9.32 -5.35 -0.56
N TYR A 20 8.98 -5.86 -1.74
CA TYR A 20 9.12 -5.13 -3.00
C TYR A 20 8.29 -3.85 -3.02
N ILE A 21 7.02 -3.89 -2.59
CA ILE A 21 6.18 -2.68 -2.50
C ILE A 21 6.76 -1.69 -1.47
N TYR A 22 7.25 -2.20 -0.34
CA TYR A 22 7.87 -1.38 0.70
C TYR A 22 9.08 -0.60 0.15
N GLU A 23 10.03 -1.31 -0.48
CA GLU A 23 11.22 -0.71 -1.10
C GLU A 23 10.85 0.28 -2.21
N VAL A 24 9.84 -0.04 -3.04
CA VAL A 24 9.37 0.87 -4.08
C VAL A 24 8.80 2.16 -3.49
N CYS A 25 8.01 2.08 -2.43
CA CYS A 25 7.49 3.25 -1.74
C CYS A 25 8.61 4.09 -1.13
N GLU A 26 9.56 3.47 -0.43
CA GLU A 26 10.71 4.19 0.15
C GLU A 26 11.56 4.87 -0.94
N THR A 27 11.86 4.19 -2.05
CA THR A 27 12.62 4.78 -3.16
C THR A 27 11.85 5.86 -3.92
N ALA A 28 10.52 5.94 -3.76
CA ALA A 28 9.72 7.07 -4.25
C ALA A 28 9.78 8.28 -3.30
N GLY A 29 10.44 8.14 -2.14
CA GLY A 29 10.55 9.16 -1.10
C GLY A 29 9.40 9.15 -0.09
N ILE A 30 8.59 8.09 -0.04
CA ILE A 30 7.53 7.94 0.96
C ILE A 30 8.12 7.47 2.29
N TYR A 31 7.77 8.13 3.38
CA TYR A 31 8.14 7.69 4.72
C TYR A 31 7.18 6.61 5.20
N ILE A 32 7.73 5.49 5.68
CA ILE A 32 6.95 4.35 6.14
C ILE A 32 7.10 4.21 7.66
N ASP A 33 5.99 4.25 8.37
CA ASP A 33 5.94 4.07 9.83
C ASP A 33 5.15 2.82 10.22
N TRP A 34 5.46 2.27 11.39
CA TRP A 34 4.81 1.09 11.93
C TRP A 34 4.21 1.33 13.31
N SER A 35 2.88 1.37 13.37
CA SER A 35 2.10 1.57 14.60
C SER A 35 1.85 0.29 15.41
N GLY A 36 2.72 -0.72 15.30
CA GLY A 36 2.66 -1.91 16.15
C GLY A 36 1.66 -2.99 15.70
N THR A 37 1.20 -2.98 14.44
CA THR A 37 0.30 -4.02 13.92
C THR A 37 1.03 -5.10 13.12
N ALA A 38 0.62 -6.36 13.24
CA ALA A 38 1.28 -7.46 12.52
C ALA A 38 1.10 -7.42 10.99
N GLN A 39 0.13 -6.65 10.50
CA GLN A 39 -0.33 -6.76 9.11
C GLN A 39 0.00 -5.53 8.27
N THR A 40 0.17 -4.36 8.90
CA THR A 40 0.07 -3.09 8.22
C THR A 40 1.21 -2.16 8.61
N VAL A 41 1.79 -1.52 7.60
CA VAL A 41 2.63 -0.31 7.76
C VAL A 41 1.90 0.88 7.12
N GLN A 42 2.12 2.07 7.66
CA GLN A 42 1.48 3.31 7.22
C GLN A 42 2.43 4.14 6.37
N LEU A 43 1.89 4.76 5.34
CA LEU A 43 2.64 5.58 4.38
C LEU A 43 2.37 7.06 4.65
N TYR A 44 3.42 7.83 4.81
CA TYR A 44 3.41 9.29 4.99
C TYR A 44 4.18 9.93 3.84
N ARG A 45 3.82 11.16 3.47
CA ARG A 45 4.49 11.87 2.36
C ARG A 45 5.99 11.99 2.60
N SER A 46 6.36 12.41 3.80
CA SER A 46 7.74 12.45 4.26
C SER A 46 7.82 12.22 5.77
N LYS A 47 9.05 12.14 6.28
CA LYS A 47 9.32 12.04 7.72
C LYS A 47 8.84 13.30 8.45
N GLU A 48 8.98 14.47 7.82
CA GLU A 48 8.54 15.76 8.34
C GLU A 48 7.02 15.80 8.50
N SER A 49 6.27 15.32 7.50
CA SER A 49 4.81 15.19 7.59
C SER A 49 4.38 14.27 8.74
N PHE A 50 5.10 13.16 8.94
CA PHE A 50 4.84 12.29 10.10
C PHE A 50 5.08 13.00 11.43
N LEU A 51 6.24 13.66 11.58
CA LEU A 51 6.63 14.35 12.81
C LEU A 51 5.75 15.58 13.12
N SER A 52 5.19 16.22 12.09
CA SER A 52 4.23 17.33 12.25
C SER A 52 2.81 16.88 12.60
N GLY A 53 2.56 15.56 12.63
CA GLY A 53 1.26 14.98 12.95
C GLY A 53 0.28 14.95 11.77
N GLU A 54 0.76 15.09 10.53
CA GLU A 54 -0.09 14.87 9.36
C GLU A 54 -0.62 13.43 9.33
N ARG A 55 -1.76 13.24 8.65
CA ARG A 55 -2.37 11.92 8.51
C ARG A 55 -1.63 11.14 7.43
N TYR A 56 -1.45 9.83 7.66
CA TYR A 56 -0.94 8.91 6.65
C TYR A 56 -1.75 9.00 5.34
N ILE A 57 -1.07 8.93 4.21
CA ILE A 57 -1.70 8.96 2.88
C ILE A 57 -2.12 7.56 2.42
N GLY A 58 -1.52 6.51 2.98
CA GLY A 58 -1.80 5.13 2.58
C GLY A 58 -1.25 4.10 3.53
N ALA A 59 -1.27 2.84 3.10
CA ALA A 59 -0.76 1.70 3.84
C ALA A 59 -0.39 0.54 2.91
N ILE A 60 0.58 -0.27 3.33
CA ILE A 60 0.83 -1.61 2.77
C ILE A 60 0.33 -2.61 3.78
N GLN A 61 -0.53 -3.55 3.36
CA GLN A 61 -1.20 -4.47 4.26
C GLN A 61 -1.28 -5.89 3.71
N TYR A 62 -0.96 -6.88 4.55
CA TYR A 62 -1.31 -8.27 4.30
C TYR A 62 -2.83 -8.50 4.43
N GLU A 63 -3.41 -9.20 3.45
CA GLU A 63 -4.83 -9.60 3.41
C GLU A 63 -5.02 -11.11 3.20
N GLY A 64 -6.25 -11.58 3.37
CA GLY A 64 -6.66 -12.98 3.20
C GLY A 64 -6.67 -13.80 4.49
N SER A 65 -5.89 -13.37 5.51
CA SER A 65 -5.94 -13.94 6.85
C SER A 65 -5.45 -12.95 7.89
N ASN A 66 -6.15 -12.87 9.02
CA ASN A 66 -5.71 -12.14 10.22
C ASN A 66 -5.17 -13.08 11.31
N GLN A 67 -5.18 -14.39 11.05
CA GLN A 67 -4.70 -15.43 11.96
C GLN A 67 -3.60 -16.21 11.25
N PHE A 68 -2.40 -15.62 11.19
CA PHE A 68 -1.25 -16.16 10.46
C PHE A 68 -0.82 -17.57 10.90
N GLN A 69 -1.19 -17.99 12.11
CA GLN A 69 -0.98 -19.36 12.60
C GLN A 69 -1.93 -20.40 11.96
N LYS A 70 -3.10 -19.97 11.48
CA LYS A 70 -4.11 -20.85 10.88
C LYS A 70 -4.05 -20.85 9.35
N ARG A 71 -3.80 -19.68 8.79
CA ARG A 71 -3.73 -19.48 7.34
C ARG A 71 -2.81 -18.30 7.05
N TRP A 72 -1.90 -18.48 6.11
CA TRP A 72 -1.05 -17.39 5.64
C TRP A 72 -1.86 -16.37 4.84
N PRO A 73 -1.47 -15.08 4.87
CA PRO A 73 -2.04 -14.11 3.95
C PRO A 73 -1.74 -14.52 2.50
N SER A 74 -2.63 -14.16 1.59
CA SER A 74 -2.53 -14.51 0.17
C SER A 74 -2.44 -13.28 -0.74
N THR A 75 -2.50 -12.09 -0.16
CA THR A 75 -2.62 -10.85 -0.92
C THR A 75 -1.90 -9.74 -0.18
N VAL A 76 -1.21 -8.88 -0.92
CA VAL A 76 -0.72 -7.59 -0.42
C VAL A 76 -1.56 -6.49 -1.03
N SER A 77 -2.13 -5.66 -0.17
CA SER A 77 -2.88 -4.47 -0.56
C SER A 77 -2.04 -3.23 -0.34
N LEU A 78 -1.74 -2.51 -1.41
CA LEU A 78 -1.25 -1.13 -1.37
C LEU A 78 -2.46 -0.21 -1.52
N ARG A 79 -2.79 0.53 -0.45
CA ARG A 79 -4.01 1.33 -0.39
C ARG A 79 -3.72 2.78 -0.03
N PHE A 80 -4.51 3.70 -0.56
CA PHE A 80 -4.37 5.13 -0.37
C PHE A 80 -5.69 5.73 0.10
N ARG A 81 -5.68 6.46 1.22
CA ARG A 81 -6.88 7.04 1.82
C ARG A 81 -7.26 8.31 1.08
N ARG A 82 -8.34 8.28 0.29
CA ARG A 82 -8.73 9.38 -0.62
C ARG A 82 -8.77 10.75 0.07
N ALA A 83 -9.28 10.80 1.30
CA ALA A 83 -9.42 12.03 2.07
C ALA A 83 -8.09 12.69 2.47
N ASN A 84 -6.97 11.95 2.44
CA ASN A 84 -5.65 12.45 2.86
C ASN A 84 -4.72 12.74 1.67
N LEU A 85 -5.16 12.46 0.45
CA LEU A 85 -4.39 12.71 -0.76
C LEU A 85 -4.56 14.16 -1.23
N SER A 86 -3.51 14.72 -1.83
CA SER A 86 -3.66 15.93 -2.64
C SER A 86 -4.51 15.62 -3.88
N PHE A 87 -5.12 16.65 -4.47
CA PHE A 87 -5.95 16.49 -5.67
C PHE A 87 -5.18 15.79 -6.81
N ILE A 88 -3.94 16.24 -7.08
CA ILE A 88 -3.09 15.69 -8.14
C ILE A 88 -2.78 14.21 -7.87
N LEU A 89 -2.34 13.88 -6.65
CA LEU A 89 -2.00 12.51 -6.29
C LEU A 89 -3.22 11.58 -6.39
N LYS A 90 -4.37 12.03 -5.88
CA LYS A 90 -5.63 11.29 -5.99
C LYS A 90 -5.98 11.03 -7.46
N TYR A 91 -5.99 12.08 -8.28
CA TYR A 91 -6.35 11.99 -9.69
C TYR A 91 -5.45 10.99 -10.43
N CYS A 92 -4.13 11.10 -10.28
CA CYS A 92 -3.18 10.19 -10.93
C CYS A 92 -3.34 8.74 -10.48
N LEU A 93 -3.53 8.49 -9.18
CA LEU A 93 -3.79 7.13 -8.68
C LEU A 93 -5.11 6.57 -9.20
N GLU A 94 -6.14 7.41 -9.36
CA GLU A 94 -7.45 6.98 -9.89
C GLU A 94 -7.40 6.61 -11.39
N GLN A 95 -6.38 7.02 -12.14
CA GLN A 95 -6.18 6.61 -13.54
C GLN A 95 -5.54 5.21 -13.68
N ILE A 96 -5.00 4.64 -12.60
CA ILE A 96 -4.45 3.29 -12.62
C ILE A 96 -5.59 2.31 -12.31
N GLU A 97 -6.04 1.56 -13.32
CA GLU A 97 -7.12 0.58 -13.17
C GLU A 97 -6.59 -0.84 -12.93
N ASP A 98 -5.41 -1.16 -13.45
CA ASP A 98 -4.76 -2.47 -13.28
C ASP A 98 -4.64 -2.80 -11.78
N TYR A 99 -5.11 -3.99 -11.38
CA TYR A 99 -5.13 -4.47 -9.99
C TYR A 99 -5.94 -3.63 -8.99
N ARG A 100 -6.68 -2.62 -9.44
CA ARG A 100 -7.47 -1.75 -8.58
C ARG A 100 -8.74 -2.46 -8.06
N LYS A 101 -8.85 -2.52 -6.74
CA LYS A 101 -9.96 -3.13 -5.97
C LYS A 101 -10.26 -2.27 -4.74
N ASP A 102 -10.94 -1.15 -4.97
CA ASP A 102 -11.39 -0.21 -3.94
C ASP A 102 -12.37 -0.87 -2.95
N THR A 103 -13.11 -1.87 -3.42
CA THR A 103 -14.04 -2.69 -2.65
C THR A 103 -13.73 -4.18 -2.84
N ASN A 104 -14.29 -5.04 -1.98
CA ASN A 104 -14.13 -6.49 -2.09
C ASN A 104 -15.17 -7.16 -3.02
N LYS A 105 -16.08 -6.40 -3.62
CA LYS A 105 -17.20 -6.91 -4.43
C LYS A 105 -17.34 -6.06 -5.69
N GLU A 106 -17.78 -6.68 -6.77
CA GLU A 106 -18.03 -5.95 -8.02
C GLU A 106 -19.15 -4.91 -7.86
N PRO A 107 -19.03 -3.73 -8.49
CA PRO A 107 -17.85 -3.25 -9.23
C PRO A 107 -16.66 -2.94 -8.29
N PHE A 108 -15.47 -3.45 -8.63
CA PHE A 108 -14.26 -3.31 -7.80
C PHE A 108 -13.76 -1.87 -7.70
N ILE A 109 -13.97 -1.07 -8.75
CA ILE A 109 -13.62 0.34 -8.79
C ILE A 109 -14.84 1.14 -8.33
N ASN A 110 -14.70 1.84 -7.20
CA ASN A 110 -15.75 2.67 -6.62
C ASN A 110 -15.18 4.04 -6.24
N PRO A 111 -15.49 5.10 -7.00
CA PRO A 111 -15.04 6.47 -6.70
C PRO A 111 -15.43 6.97 -5.31
N ASN A 112 -16.49 6.41 -4.73
CA ASN A 112 -17.01 6.78 -3.41
C ASN A 112 -16.44 5.93 -2.26
N ALA A 113 -15.59 4.93 -2.55
CA ALA A 113 -14.95 4.15 -1.48
C ALA A 113 -13.97 5.03 -0.69
N GLU A 114 -13.65 4.63 0.54
CA GLU A 114 -12.71 5.40 1.38
C GLU A 114 -11.29 5.42 0.79
N SER A 115 -10.88 4.32 0.16
CA SER A 115 -9.51 4.13 -0.33
C SER A 115 -9.46 3.75 -1.80
N ILE A 116 -8.43 4.22 -2.49
CA ILE A 116 -7.96 3.66 -3.77
C ILE A 116 -7.04 2.50 -3.39
N ALA A 117 -7.38 1.27 -3.77
CA ALA A 117 -6.62 0.11 -3.32
C ALA A 117 -6.19 -0.76 -4.49
N PHE A 118 -4.93 -1.16 -4.50
CA PHE A 118 -4.34 -2.10 -5.45
C PHE A 118 -4.04 -3.40 -4.71
N LYS A 119 -4.48 -4.54 -5.25
CA LYS A 119 -4.37 -5.84 -4.58
C LYS A 119 -3.60 -6.83 -5.44
N PHE A 120 -2.46 -7.26 -4.94
CA PHE A 120 -1.52 -8.13 -5.64
C PHE A 120 -1.43 -9.49 -4.94
N THR A 121 -1.28 -10.56 -5.71
CA THR A 121 -1.20 -11.94 -5.22
C THR A 121 0.13 -12.63 -5.54
N SER A 122 0.89 -12.10 -6.50
CA SER A 122 2.14 -12.66 -7.01
C SER A 122 3.03 -11.54 -7.57
N LEU A 123 4.34 -11.79 -7.69
CA LEU A 123 5.32 -10.81 -8.15
C LEU A 123 5.68 -11.02 -9.64
N THR A 124 4.67 -10.96 -10.50
CA THR A 124 4.84 -11.08 -11.96
C THR A 124 5.37 -9.79 -12.59
N ASP A 125 5.77 -9.84 -13.87
CA ASP A 125 6.23 -8.66 -14.60
C ASP A 125 5.12 -7.60 -14.74
N GLU A 126 3.87 -8.02 -14.94
CA GLU A 126 2.71 -7.11 -14.95
C GLU A 126 2.53 -6.43 -13.60
N THR A 127 2.70 -7.18 -12.50
CA THR A 127 2.64 -6.63 -11.14
C THR A 127 3.73 -5.58 -10.92
N LYS A 128 4.97 -5.87 -11.35
CA LYS A 128 6.10 -4.93 -11.25
C LYS A 128 5.85 -3.66 -12.09
N GLN A 129 5.30 -3.80 -13.29
CA GLN A 129 4.95 -2.67 -14.15
C GLN A 129 3.90 -1.76 -13.49
N VAL A 130 2.85 -2.33 -12.91
CA VAL A 130 1.80 -1.56 -12.22
C VAL A 130 2.34 -0.88 -10.97
N ILE A 131 3.14 -1.57 -10.17
CA ILE A 131 3.83 -0.98 -9.01
C ILE A 131 4.78 0.15 -9.45
N SER A 132 5.45 0.03 -10.61
CA SER A 132 6.27 1.10 -11.18
C SER A 132 5.43 2.31 -11.59
N LYS A 133 4.26 2.13 -12.21
CA LYS A 133 3.32 3.24 -12.50
C LYS A 133 2.91 3.96 -11.20
N ILE A 134 2.62 3.20 -10.14
CA ILE A 134 2.29 3.77 -8.82
C ILE A 134 3.49 4.53 -8.25
N LYS A 135 4.72 3.99 -8.39
CA LYS A 135 5.96 4.67 -7.98
C LYS A 135 6.10 6.04 -8.64
N GLU A 136 5.89 6.13 -9.96
CA GLU A 136 5.96 7.39 -10.69
C GLU A 136 4.96 8.41 -10.14
N VAL A 137 3.74 7.97 -9.83
CA VAL A 137 2.71 8.81 -9.20
C VAL A 137 3.12 9.27 -7.80
N LEU A 138 3.74 8.40 -7.00
CA LEU A 138 4.27 8.76 -5.68
C LEU A 138 5.43 9.74 -5.77
N CYS A 139 6.33 9.60 -6.75
CA CYS A 139 7.41 10.55 -6.98
C CYS A 139 6.88 11.96 -7.24
N ILE A 140 5.79 12.12 -8.00
CA ILE A 140 5.15 13.43 -8.24
C ILE A 140 4.77 14.10 -6.91
N ALA A 141 4.33 13.35 -5.90
CA ALA A 141 3.94 13.89 -4.60
C ALA A 141 5.08 14.57 -3.83
N ASN A 142 6.34 14.28 -4.18
CA ASN A 142 7.53 14.87 -3.55
C ASN A 142 8.07 16.11 -4.27
N TYR A 143 7.52 16.45 -5.45
CA TYR A 143 7.94 17.62 -6.24
C TYR A 143 6.88 18.73 -6.33
N VAL A 144 5.73 18.56 -5.68
CA VAL A 144 4.59 19.50 -5.74
C VAL A 144 4.27 20.06 -4.35
#